data_AF-A0A9P1CBR6-F1
#
_entry.id   AF-A0A9P1CBR6-F1
#
_cell.length_a   1.000
_cell.length_b   1.000
_cell.length_c   1.000
_cell.angle_alpha   90.00
_cell.angle_beta   90.00
_cell.angle_gamma   90.00
#
_symmetry.space_group_name_H-M   'P 1'
#
loop_
_entity.id
_entity.type
_entity.pdbx_description
1 polymer ?
#
loop_
_entity_poly.entity_id
_entity_poly.type
_entity_poly.pdbx_seq_one_letter_code
_entity_poly.pdbx_strand_id
1 'polypeptide(L)'
;MLMERTETMSSLSALASPQSCRRKLFSPESMPSPPSTASSDLTNTTDKSLKDGKGERVSRAKNLTEEEKSKIAAMQKPSDMDYKERKRQYAALRRAIVKEAAPELVAKFSLATDKERFGMLKAWCQNQDLGSIEVEEKYKTWVQNLRTDRYVTVTILQLEKMFGKSSESKDFIAELIKGQVGVPHPQAPNVKKAKMYKVLKEVIEDTSVGSQSTNTVSLAGRVKDASAKQLLAKQLGGLNGEVSLMNQTTGTIKSKKPKKEKSPEEESLADMKKLSKKWKTLFENLETCINELSSVRNSSELVAALKSWHPTAEDAIERVVALAGKPVSEINLADFSDQLTNEKKIAAQIETDVKDAKRRINAAKGPTAKRKAQKPATNNSEDDADADADESE
;
A
#
# COMPACT_ATOMS: atom_id res chain seq x y z
N MET A 1 -53.24 14.36 31.72
CA MET A 1 -52.91 13.23 32.62
C MET A 1 -52.43 12.08 31.77
N LEU A 2 -51.12 11.96 31.59
CA LEU A 2 -50.46 10.84 30.91
C LEU A 2 -49.39 10.37 31.87
N MET A 3 -49.55 9.14 32.37
CA MET A 3 -48.69 8.55 33.39
C MET A 3 -47.35 8.12 32.79
N GLU A 4 -46.28 8.56 33.45
CA GLU A 4 -44.90 8.15 33.23
C GLU A 4 -44.69 6.69 33.68
N ARG A 5 -44.06 5.88 32.83
CA ARG A 5 -43.50 4.58 33.21
C ARG A 5 -41.99 4.74 33.41
N THR A 6 -41.58 4.66 34.66
CA THR A 6 -40.19 4.46 35.08
C THR A 6 -39.92 2.96 35.16
N GLU A 7 -39.01 2.46 34.33
CA GLU A 7 -38.46 1.11 34.47
C GLU A 7 -36.98 1.21 34.88
N THR A 8 -36.75 0.73 36.10
CA THR A 8 -35.47 0.48 36.74
C THR A 8 -34.89 -0.83 36.20
N MET A 9 -33.68 -0.78 35.63
CA MET A 9 -32.91 -1.99 35.30
C MET A 9 -31.74 -2.13 36.28
N SER A 10 -31.91 -3.11 37.16
CA SER A 10 -30.98 -3.54 38.19
C SER A 10 -29.66 -4.08 37.63
N SER A 11 -28.60 -3.71 38.33
CA SER A 11 -27.26 -4.28 38.28
C SER A 11 -27.25 -5.79 38.52
N LEU A 12 -26.56 -6.55 37.67
CA LEU A 12 -26.00 -7.85 38.03
C LEU A 12 -24.54 -7.93 37.58
N SER A 13 -23.68 -7.73 38.57
CA SER A 13 -22.26 -8.05 38.61
C SER A 13 -22.10 -9.54 38.91
N ALA A 14 -21.35 -10.26 38.08
CA ALA A 14 -20.80 -11.57 38.45
C ALA A 14 -19.41 -11.74 37.85
N LEU A 15 -18.44 -11.79 38.76
CA LEU A 15 -17.03 -12.07 38.56
C LEU A 15 -16.82 -13.49 38.03
N ALA A 16 -16.03 -13.65 36.97
CA ALA A 16 -15.40 -14.91 36.62
C ALA A 16 -13.88 -14.70 36.53
N SER A 17 -13.18 -15.25 37.52
CA SER A 17 -11.72 -15.30 37.62
C SER A 17 -11.14 -16.31 36.62
N PRO A 18 -10.14 -15.99 35.80
CA PRO A 18 -9.44 -16.98 35.01
C PRO A 18 -8.37 -17.68 35.85
N GLN A 19 -8.51 -19.00 36.01
CA GLN A 19 -7.53 -19.86 36.68
C GLN A 19 -6.21 -19.88 35.91
N SER A 20 -5.14 -19.59 36.65
CA SER A 20 -3.74 -19.66 36.24
C SER A 20 -3.32 -21.11 35.97
N CYS A 21 -3.20 -21.47 34.70
CA CYS A 21 -2.55 -22.71 34.29
C CYS A 21 -1.03 -22.56 34.36
N ARG A 22 -0.44 -23.10 35.43
CA ARG A 22 1.02 -23.28 35.58
C ARG A 22 1.56 -24.22 34.50
N ARG A 23 2.30 -23.66 33.53
CA ARG A 23 3.15 -24.44 32.61
C ARG A 23 4.39 -24.92 33.38
N LYS A 24 4.54 -26.24 33.54
CA LYS A 24 5.78 -26.88 33.99
C LYS A 24 6.87 -26.62 32.95
N LEU A 25 7.97 -26.01 33.40
CA LEU A 25 9.21 -25.87 32.65
C LEU A 25 9.86 -27.26 32.54
N PHE A 26 10.04 -27.75 31.32
CA PHE A 26 10.96 -28.84 31.01
C PHE A 26 12.36 -28.23 30.82
N SER A 27 13.31 -28.68 31.62
CA SER A 27 14.74 -28.43 31.40
C SER A 27 15.23 -29.25 30.22
N PRO A 28 15.95 -28.68 29.24
CA PRO A 28 16.68 -29.47 28.26
C PRO A 28 18.01 -29.92 28.88
N GLU A 29 18.17 -31.24 28.98
CA GLU A 29 19.44 -31.90 29.27
C GLU A 29 20.48 -31.61 28.18
N SER A 30 21.72 -31.56 28.64
CA SER A 30 22.95 -31.35 27.88
C SER A 30 23.15 -32.38 26.76
N MET A 31 23.28 -31.92 25.53
CA MET A 31 23.83 -32.72 24.43
C MET A 31 25.34 -32.44 24.27
N PRO A 32 26.16 -33.47 24.01
CA PRO A 32 27.60 -33.37 23.89
C PRO A 32 28.05 -32.82 22.53
N SER A 33 29.11 -32.01 22.55
CA SER A 33 29.78 -31.42 21.39
C SER A 33 30.40 -32.49 20.47
N PRO A 34 30.30 -32.35 19.14
CA PRO A 34 31.04 -33.22 18.22
C PRO A 34 32.53 -32.84 18.13
N PRO A 35 33.41 -33.81 17.80
CA PRO A 35 34.86 -33.65 17.85
C PRO A 35 35.42 -32.80 16.71
N SER A 36 36.39 -31.97 17.09
CA SER A 36 37.28 -31.18 16.25
C SER A 36 38.14 -32.08 15.35
N THR A 37 37.89 -32.09 14.05
CA THR A 37 38.82 -32.62 13.05
C THR A 37 39.86 -31.56 12.68
N ALA A 38 41.10 -31.85 13.06
CA ALA A 38 42.31 -31.16 12.65
C ALA A 38 42.79 -31.61 11.26
N SER A 39 43.74 -30.82 10.71
CA SER A 39 44.61 -31.08 9.54
C SER A 39 44.02 -30.66 8.19
N SER A 40 44.70 -29.91 7.31
CA SER A 40 46.15 -29.84 7.09
C SER A 40 46.58 -28.52 6.43
N ASP A 41 47.85 -28.23 6.66
CA ASP A 41 48.74 -27.20 6.15
C ASP A 41 48.56 -26.77 4.69
N LEU A 42 48.72 -25.47 4.45
CA LEU A 42 49.63 -24.97 3.42
C LEU A 42 50.10 -23.55 3.77
N THR A 43 51.41 -23.48 3.97
CA THR A 43 52.21 -22.31 4.31
C THR A 43 52.23 -21.27 3.18
N ASN A 44 52.06 -19.99 3.52
CA ASN A 44 53.06 -19.00 3.09
C ASN A 44 53.04 -17.70 3.90
N THR A 45 54.23 -17.43 4.45
CA THR A 45 54.77 -16.23 5.08
C THR A 45 54.30 -14.90 4.50
N THR A 46 53.71 -14.03 5.33
CA THR A 46 54.33 -12.72 5.62
C THR A 46 53.80 -12.13 6.92
N ASP A 47 54.79 -11.73 7.70
CA ASP A 47 54.78 -11.18 9.03
C ASP A 47 54.09 -9.81 9.10
N LYS A 48 53.14 -9.65 10.04
CA LYS A 48 52.87 -8.39 10.79
C LYS A 48 51.71 -8.58 11.77
N SER A 49 52.08 -8.87 13.01
CA SER A 49 51.55 -8.31 14.27
C SER A 49 50.12 -7.72 14.21
N LEU A 50 49.15 -8.46 14.74
CA LEU A 50 47.89 -7.88 15.24
C LEU A 50 47.52 -8.55 16.57
N LYS A 51 47.81 -7.80 17.64
CA LYS A 51 47.34 -8.04 19.00
C LYS A 51 45.82 -7.92 19.08
N ASP A 52 45.28 -8.68 20.02
CA ASP A 52 43.89 -8.74 20.45
C ASP A 52 43.23 -7.37 20.57
N GLY A 53 42.48 -7.00 19.54
CA GLY A 53 41.52 -5.92 19.58
C GLY A 53 40.14 -6.51 19.38
N LYS A 54 39.25 -6.37 20.38
CA LYS A 54 37.80 -6.51 20.20
C LYS A 54 37.41 -5.66 19.00
N GLY A 55 37.30 -6.30 17.85
CA GLY A 55 37.06 -5.66 16.57
C GLY A 55 35.67 -5.05 16.60
N GLU A 56 35.61 -3.77 16.93
CA GLU A 56 34.54 -2.88 16.57
C GLU A 56 34.32 -3.12 15.07
N ARG A 57 33.27 -3.88 14.72
CA ARG A 57 32.85 -4.10 13.34
C ARG A 57 32.39 -2.74 12.85
N VAL A 58 33.35 -1.93 12.42
CA VAL A 58 33.13 -0.65 11.77
C VAL A 58 32.49 -0.98 10.41
N SER A 59 31.21 -1.26 10.44
CA SER A 59 30.34 -1.12 9.28
C SER A 59 30.13 0.38 9.04
N ARG A 60 31.24 1.12 8.79
CA ARG A 60 31.13 2.42 8.15
C ARG A 60 30.79 2.11 6.70
N ALA A 61 29.51 2.20 6.40
CA ALA A 61 29.10 2.65 5.08
C ALA A 61 29.99 3.86 4.75
N LYS A 62 30.93 3.69 3.80
CA LYS A 62 31.68 4.83 3.29
C LYS A 62 30.65 5.77 2.68
N ASN A 63 30.56 6.98 3.21
CA ASN A 63 29.82 8.05 2.55
C ASN A 63 30.53 8.30 1.21
N LEU A 64 29.86 7.94 0.11
CA LEU A 64 30.37 8.17 -1.24
C LEU A 64 30.52 9.68 -1.47
N THR A 65 31.59 10.08 -2.15
CA THR A 65 31.78 11.46 -2.56
C THR A 65 30.75 11.86 -3.61
N GLU A 66 30.52 13.16 -3.80
CA GLU A 66 29.54 13.66 -4.78
C GLU A 66 29.91 13.28 -6.22
N GLU A 67 31.21 13.18 -6.53
CA GLU A 67 31.72 12.69 -7.80
C GLU A 67 31.39 11.21 -8.01
N GLU A 68 31.57 10.36 -6.98
CA GLU A 68 31.22 8.94 -7.04
C GLU A 68 29.72 8.75 -7.23
N LYS A 69 28.90 9.54 -6.52
CA LYS A 69 27.44 9.56 -6.71
C LYS A 69 27.04 9.97 -8.12
N SER A 70 27.72 10.96 -8.70
CA SER A 70 27.50 11.42 -10.08
C SER A 70 27.91 10.36 -11.11
N LYS A 71 29.02 9.66 -10.87
CA LYS A 71 29.45 8.52 -11.71
C LYS A 71 28.43 7.39 -11.68
N ILE A 72 27.92 7.05 -10.50
CA ILE A 72 26.84 6.07 -10.34
C ILE A 72 25.57 6.56 -11.02
N ALA A 73 25.26 7.87 -10.92
CA ALA A 73 24.12 8.50 -11.60
C ALA A 73 24.20 8.41 -13.14
N ALA A 74 25.40 8.40 -13.72
CA ALA A 74 25.59 8.30 -15.16
C ALA A 74 25.43 6.87 -15.71
N MET A 75 25.56 5.83 -14.87
CA MET A 75 25.43 4.44 -15.32
C MET A 75 23.99 4.15 -15.81
N GLN A 76 23.88 3.56 -17.01
CA GLN A 76 22.59 3.22 -17.63
C GLN A 76 22.34 1.71 -17.64
N LYS A 77 23.40 0.90 -17.63
CA LYS A 77 23.33 -0.56 -17.74
C LYS A 77 24.15 -1.22 -16.63
N PRO A 78 23.78 -2.45 -16.21
CA PRO A 78 24.57 -3.21 -15.25
C PRO A 78 26.04 -3.39 -15.66
N SER A 79 26.32 -3.44 -16.96
CA SER A 79 27.67 -3.56 -17.54
C SER A 79 28.59 -2.39 -17.24
N ASP A 80 28.04 -1.22 -16.92
CA ASP A 80 28.81 0.01 -16.68
C ASP A 80 29.50 -0.02 -15.30
N MET A 81 29.15 -0.99 -14.46
CA MET A 81 29.75 -1.27 -13.16
C MET A 81 30.60 -2.54 -13.22
N ASP A 82 31.79 -2.50 -12.61
CA ASP A 82 32.67 -3.67 -12.49
C ASP A 82 31.90 -4.88 -11.94
N TYR A 83 32.15 -6.07 -12.51
CA TYR A 83 31.39 -7.28 -12.18
C TYR A 83 31.48 -7.65 -10.70
N LYS A 84 32.68 -7.57 -10.10
CA LYS A 84 32.89 -7.96 -8.70
C LYS A 84 32.18 -6.96 -7.78
N GLU A 85 32.30 -5.66 -8.08
CA GLU A 85 31.61 -4.63 -7.32
C GLU A 85 30.10 -4.74 -7.44
N ARG A 86 29.57 -4.94 -8.65
CA ARG A 86 28.15 -5.15 -8.90
C ARG A 86 27.59 -6.34 -8.10
N LYS A 87 28.29 -7.48 -8.10
CA LYS A 87 27.91 -8.67 -7.33
C LYS A 87 27.88 -8.38 -5.82
N ARG A 88 28.92 -7.71 -5.31
CA ARG A 88 29.01 -7.30 -3.90
C ARG A 88 27.86 -6.37 -3.51
N GLN A 89 27.58 -5.37 -4.34
CA GLN A 89 26.53 -4.37 -4.10
C GLN A 89 25.13 -4.99 -4.16
N TYR A 90 24.85 -5.89 -5.11
CA TYR A 90 23.59 -6.64 -5.12
C TYR A 90 23.41 -7.53 -3.89
N ALA A 91 24.47 -8.20 -3.43
CA ALA A 91 24.40 -9.00 -2.22
C ALA A 91 24.12 -8.12 -0.99
N ALA A 92 24.71 -6.93 -0.92
CA ALA A 92 24.45 -5.97 0.14
C ALA A 92 23.01 -5.43 0.09
N LEU A 93 22.53 -5.01 -1.09
CA LEU A 93 21.16 -4.57 -1.31
C LEU A 93 20.15 -5.65 -0.94
N ARG A 94 20.35 -6.90 -1.37
CA ARG A 94 19.46 -8.02 -1.06
C ARG A 94 19.35 -8.23 0.44
N ARG A 95 20.47 -8.18 1.17
CA ARG A 95 20.47 -8.28 2.64
C ARG A 95 19.73 -7.12 3.29
N ALA A 96 19.93 -5.89 2.82
CA ALA A 96 19.24 -4.71 3.32
C ALA A 96 17.72 -4.82 3.11
N ILE A 97 17.30 -5.21 1.90
CA ILE A 97 15.89 -5.38 1.55
C ILE A 97 15.23 -6.45 2.43
N VAL A 98 15.81 -7.64 2.53
CA VAL A 98 15.22 -8.74 3.32
C VAL A 98 15.13 -8.40 4.80
N LYS A 99 16.10 -7.67 5.34
CA LYS A 99 16.18 -7.37 6.78
C LYS A 99 15.32 -6.17 7.19
N GLU A 100 15.25 -5.13 6.36
CA GLU A 100 14.80 -3.79 6.78
C GLU A 100 13.73 -3.18 5.87
N ALA A 101 13.50 -3.70 4.66
CA ALA A 101 12.51 -3.10 3.76
C ALA A 101 11.07 -3.44 4.12
N ALA A 102 10.17 -2.59 3.61
CA ALA A 102 8.75 -2.90 3.53
C ALA A 102 8.51 -4.11 2.60
N PRO A 103 7.53 -4.97 2.89
CA PRO A 103 7.24 -6.20 2.13
C PRO A 103 6.93 -5.93 0.65
N GLU A 104 6.39 -4.76 0.31
CA GLU A 104 6.12 -4.34 -1.06
C GLU A 104 7.42 -4.15 -1.86
N LEU A 105 8.49 -3.69 -1.20
CA LEU A 105 9.80 -3.55 -1.82
C LEU A 105 10.50 -4.92 -1.97
N VAL A 106 10.29 -5.83 -1.01
CA VAL A 106 10.76 -7.23 -1.11
C VAL A 106 10.12 -7.92 -2.31
N ALA A 107 8.80 -7.77 -2.47
CA ALA A 107 8.03 -8.25 -3.60
C ALA A 107 8.49 -7.66 -4.94
N LYS A 108 8.68 -6.33 -4.98
CA LYS A 108 9.22 -5.67 -6.16
C LYS A 108 10.60 -6.23 -6.51
N PHE A 109 11.49 -6.42 -5.54
CA PHE A 109 12.84 -6.91 -5.80
C PHE A 109 12.87 -8.36 -6.32
N SER A 110 12.02 -9.23 -5.78
CA SER A 110 11.95 -10.63 -6.23
C SER A 110 11.43 -10.75 -7.66
N LEU A 111 10.39 -9.98 -8.00
CA LEU A 111 9.74 -10.00 -9.31
C LEU A 111 10.41 -9.09 -10.36
N ALA A 112 11.26 -8.16 -9.93
CA ALA A 112 11.92 -7.21 -10.83
C ALA A 112 12.86 -7.90 -11.83
N THR A 113 12.83 -7.39 -13.06
CA THR A 113 13.84 -7.69 -14.08
C THR A 113 15.20 -7.16 -13.66
N ASP A 114 16.30 -7.68 -14.24
CA ASP A 114 17.65 -7.21 -13.93
C ASP A 114 17.84 -5.71 -14.18
N LYS A 115 17.13 -5.15 -15.16
CA LYS A 115 17.14 -3.70 -15.43
C LYS A 115 16.51 -2.90 -14.28
N GLU A 116 15.38 -3.34 -13.77
CA GLU A 116 14.70 -2.70 -12.63
C GLU A 116 15.52 -2.87 -11.34
N ARG A 117 16.07 -4.07 -11.10
CA ARG A 117 16.98 -4.32 -9.97
C ARG A 117 18.20 -3.42 -10.02
N PHE A 118 18.75 -3.15 -11.20
CA PHE A 118 19.85 -2.20 -11.34
C PHE A 118 19.44 -0.77 -11.03
N GLY A 119 18.23 -0.36 -11.43
CA GLY A 119 17.67 0.93 -11.02
C GLY A 119 17.52 1.06 -9.49
N MET A 120 17.03 0.01 -8.83
CA MET A 120 16.94 -0.05 -7.37
C MET A 120 18.32 0.02 -6.72
N LEU A 121 19.31 -0.69 -7.28
CA LEU A 121 20.68 -0.66 -6.79
C LEU A 121 21.31 0.73 -6.92
N LYS A 122 21.09 1.41 -8.04
CA LYS A 122 21.58 2.77 -8.28
C LYS A 122 21.01 3.76 -7.27
N ALA A 123 19.69 3.72 -7.05
CA ALA A 123 19.03 4.55 -6.04
C ALA A 123 19.59 4.27 -4.63
N TRP A 124 19.79 3.00 -4.28
CA TRP A 124 20.35 2.59 -3.00
C TRP A 124 21.81 3.00 -2.79
N CYS A 125 22.64 2.93 -3.83
CA CYS A 125 24.02 3.40 -3.77
C CYS A 125 24.10 4.92 -3.60
N GLN A 126 23.17 5.68 -4.20
CA GLN A 126 23.11 7.14 -4.04
C GLN A 126 22.61 7.52 -2.64
N ASN A 127 21.57 6.82 -2.18
CA ASN A 127 20.92 6.97 -0.88
C ASN A 127 20.71 5.59 -0.26
N GLN A 128 21.49 5.25 0.76
CA GLN A 128 21.36 3.95 1.45
C GLN A 128 20.05 3.79 2.24
N ASP A 129 19.16 4.78 2.16
CA ASP A 129 17.81 4.72 2.69
C ASP A 129 16.87 3.98 1.72
N LEU A 130 16.39 2.82 2.15
CA LEU A 130 15.43 1.99 1.41
C LEU A 130 14.09 2.72 1.18
N GLY A 131 13.75 3.70 2.03
CA GLY A 131 12.54 4.52 1.88
C GLY A 131 12.55 5.43 0.64
N SER A 132 13.73 5.69 0.06
CA SER A 132 13.87 6.48 -1.16
C SER A 132 13.62 5.67 -2.45
N ILE A 133 13.54 4.34 -2.37
CA ILE A 133 13.32 3.49 -3.52
C ILE A 133 11.82 3.47 -3.84
N GLU A 134 11.45 4.04 -4.98
CA GLU A 134 10.06 4.09 -5.41
C GLU A 134 9.49 2.68 -5.63
N VAL A 135 8.43 2.37 -4.89
CA VAL A 135 7.63 1.15 -5.08
C VAL A 135 6.42 1.50 -5.94
N GLU A 136 6.33 0.89 -7.12
CA GLU A 136 5.17 1.04 -8.00
C GLU A 136 3.90 0.54 -7.32
N GLU A 137 2.79 1.23 -7.58
CA GLU A 137 1.48 0.93 -7.00
C GLU A 137 1.04 -0.53 -7.23
N LYS A 138 1.40 -1.11 -8.38
CA LYS A 138 1.11 -2.52 -8.72
C LYS A 138 1.62 -3.51 -7.66
N TYR A 139 2.81 -3.27 -7.09
CA TYR A 139 3.38 -4.15 -6.07
C TYR A 139 2.75 -3.93 -4.70
N LYS A 140 2.29 -2.70 -4.42
CA LYS A 140 1.51 -2.40 -3.20
C LYS A 140 0.19 -3.15 -3.22
N THR A 141 -0.55 -3.05 -4.34
CA THR A 141 -1.80 -3.80 -4.53
C THR A 141 -1.54 -5.31 -4.49
N TRP A 142 -0.46 -5.80 -5.11
CA TRP A 142 -0.11 -7.22 -5.08
C TRP A 142 0.17 -7.73 -3.67
N VAL A 143 1.00 -7.03 -2.88
CA VAL A 143 1.28 -7.42 -1.48
C VAL A 143 0.05 -7.26 -0.61
N GLN A 144 -0.77 -6.24 -0.83
CA GLN A 144 -2.03 -6.08 -0.13
C GLN A 144 -2.96 -7.26 -0.43
N ASN A 145 -3.05 -7.71 -1.68
CA ASN A 145 -3.83 -8.87 -2.08
C ASN A 145 -3.27 -10.19 -1.52
N LEU A 146 -1.95 -10.33 -1.42
CA LEU A 146 -1.29 -11.46 -0.74
C LEU A 146 -1.55 -11.49 0.77
N ARG A 147 -1.72 -10.32 1.38
CA ARG A 147 -1.95 -10.15 2.83
C ARG A 147 -3.40 -10.23 3.23
N THR A 148 -4.33 -9.78 2.37
CA THR A 148 -5.74 -10.08 2.57
C THR A 148 -5.89 -11.57 2.36
N ASP A 149 -6.31 -12.29 3.41
CA ASP A 149 -6.44 -13.74 3.45
C ASP A 149 -6.75 -14.33 2.07
N ARG A 150 -5.89 -15.23 1.58
CA ARG A 150 -6.16 -15.99 0.34
C ARG A 150 -7.51 -16.69 0.39
N TYR A 151 -8.06 -16.84 1.58
CA TYR A 151 -9.35 -17.42 1.85
C TYR A 151 -10.35 -16.33 2.25
N VAL A 152 -11.47 -16.29 1.56
CA VAL A 152 -12.64 -15.53 1.98
C VAL A 152 -13.61 -16.50 2.65
N THR A 153 -14.18 -16.08 3.79
CA THR A 153 -15.27 -16.83 4.41
C THR A 153 -16.58 -16.49 3.71
N VAL A 154 -17.15 -17.48 3.03
CA VAL A 154 -18.42 -17.34 2.30
C VAL A 154 -19.42 -18.39 2.73
N THR A 155 -20.70 -18.03 2.69
CA THR A 155 -21.81 -18.95 2.99
C THR A 155 -22.19 -19.77 1.76
N ILE A 156 -22.80 -20.94 1.96
CA ILE A 156 -23.34 -21.75 0.85
C ILE A 156 -24.34 -20.93 0.02
N LEU A 157 -25.14 -20.08 0.65
CA LEU A 157 -26.09 -19.20 -0.05
C LEU A 157 -25.38 -18.19 -0.96
N GLN A 158 -24.23 -17.65 -0.56
CA GLN A 158 -23.43 -16.77 -1.41
C GLN A 158 -22.81 -17.54 -2.57
N LEU A 159 -22.30 -18.76 -2.32
CA LEU A 159 -21.78 -19.61 -3.38
C LEU A 159 -22.87 -19.99 -4.40
N GLU A 160 -24.05 -20.43 -3.95
CA GLU A 160 -25.22 -20.70 -4.82
C GLU A 160 -25.64 -19.45 -5.63
N LYS A 161 -25.44 -18.25 -5.07
CA LYS A 161 -25.71 -16.99 -5.78
C LYS A 161 -24.65 -16.67 -6.83
N MET A 162 -23.38 -16.98 -6.58
CA MET A 162 -22.26 -16.65 -7.47
C MET A 162 -22.10 -17.65 -8.61
N PHE A 163 -22.20 -18.95 -8.32
CA PHE A 163 -22.05 -20.02 -9.31
C PHE A 163 -23.37 -20.40 -9.99
N GLY A 164 -24.51 -19.95 -9.45
CA GLY A 164 -25.84 -20.28 -9.95
C GLY A 164 -26.42 -21.57 -9.36
N LYS A 165 -27.61 -21.93 -9.85
CA LYS A 165 -28.42 -23.05 -9.32
C LYS A 165 -28.42 -24.31 -10.21
N SER A 166 -27.57 -24.35 -11.24
CA SER A 166 -27.44 -25.54 -12.10
C SER A 166 -26.96 -26.75 -11.29
N SER A 167 -27.17 -27.96 -11.81
CA SER A 167 -26.68 -29.18 -11.16
C SER A 167 -25.15 -29.15 -11.04
N GLU A 168 -24.46 -28.78 -12.12
CA GLU A 168 -23.00 -28.66 -12.17
C GLU A 168 -22.45 -27.71 -11.10
N SER A 169 -23.09 -26.55 -10.90
CA SER A 169 -22.65 -25.60 -9.87
C SER A 169 -22.85 -26.15 -8.45
N LYS A 170 -23.87 -26.98 -8.21
CA LYS A 170 -24.07 -27.62 -6.91
C LYS A 170 -22.99 -28.68 -6.65
N ASP A 171 -22.64 -29.46 -7.65
CA ASP A 171 -21.60 -30.48 -7.56
C ASP A 171 -20.23 -29.82 -7.30
N PHE A 172 -19.92 -28.75 -8.03
CA PHE A 172 -18.72 -27.94 -7.80
C PHE A 172 -18.68 -27.33 -6.38
N ILE A 173 -19.79 -26.74 -5.91
CA ILE A 173 -19.85 -26.20 -4.53
C ILE A 173 -19.66 -27.31 -3.50
N ALA A 174 -20.26 -28.50 -3.72
CA ALA A 174 -20.11 -29.63 -2.82
C ALA A 174 -18.67 -30.15 -2.77
N GLU A 175 -17.98 -30.17 -3.91
CA GLU A 175 -16.55 -30.50 -4.01
C GLU A 175 -15.68 -29.46 -3.31
N LEU A 176 -15.96 -28.17 -3.52
CA LEU A 176 -15.23 -27.04 -2.93
C LEU A 176 -15.25 -27.06 -1.39
N ILE A 177 -16.38 -27.46 -0.79
CA ILE A 177 -16.55 -27.53 0.66
C ILE A 177 -16.22 -28.92 1.24
N LYS A 178 -15.87 -29.89 0.41
CA LYS A 178 -15.58 -31.26 0.84
C LYS A 178 -14.39 -31.26 1.80
N GLY A 179 -14.59 -31.83 2.98
CA GLY A 179 -13.55 -31.88 4.03
C GLY A 179 -13.43 -30.64 4.91
N GLN A 180 -14.17 -29.56 4.63
CA GLN A 180 -14.15 -28.35 5.48
C GLN A 180 -15.19 -28.42 6.61
N VAL A 181 -14.77 -28.10 7.84
CA VAL A 181 -15.68 -27.91 8.98
C VAL A 181 -16.22 -26.48 8.94
N GLY A 182 -17.39 -26.29 8.35
CA GLY A 182 -18.01 -24.96 8.24
C GLY A 182 -18.32 -24.33 9.60
N VAL A 183 -18.06 -23.02 9.72
CA VAL A 183 -18.31 -22.22 10.93
C VAL A 183 -19.76 -21.71 10.93
N PRO A 184 -20.54 -21.84 12.02
CA PRO A 184 -21.91 -21.33 12.06
C PRO A 184 -21.97 -19.81 11.89
N HIS A 185 -23.00 -19.31 11.19
CA HIS A 185 -23.21 -17.87 11.00
C HIS A 185 -23.55 -17.19 12.32
N PRO A 186 -22.98 -16.01 12.65
CA PRO A 186 -23.21 -15.34 13.93
C PRO A 186 -24.69 -14.98 14.19
N GLN A 187 -25.44 -14.65 13.13
CA GLN A 187 -26.86 -14.27 13.24
C GLN A 187 -27.83 -15.46 13.12
N ALA A 188 -27.37 -16.62 12.62
CA ALA A 188 -28.25 -17.75 12.28
C ALA A 188 -27.52 -19.10 12.44
N PRO A 189 -27.09 -19.47 13.67
CA PRO A 189 -26.24 -20.63 13.90
C PRO A 189 -26.92 -21.97 13.55
N ASN A 190 -28.25 -22.02 13.63
CA ASN A 190 -29.02 -23.25 13.41
C ASN A 190 -29.32 -23.55 11.92
N VAL A 191 -29.05 -22.60 11.01
CA VAL A 191 -29.36 -22.77 9.59
C VAL A 191 -28.18 -23.45 8.89
N LYS A 192 -28.33 -24.71 8.48
CA LYS A 192 -27.25 -25.49 7.82
C LYS A 192 -26.66 -24.79 6.59
N LYS A 193 -27.48 -24.11 5.79
CA LYS A 193 -27.04 -23.35 4.61
C LYS A 193 -26.31 -22.04 4.93
N ALA A 194 -26.44 -21.53 6.16
CA ALA A 194 -25.75 -20.31 6.58
C ALA A 194 -24.32 -20.58 7.08
N LYS A 195 -23.86 -21.83 7.15
CA LYS A 195 -22.47 -22.14 7.51
C LYS A 195 -21.50 -21.45 6.55
N MET A 196 -20.46 -20.87 7.13
CA MET A 196 -19.37 -20.18 6.44
C MET A 196 -18.21 -21.14 6.20
N TYR A 197 -17.69 -21.14 4.98
CA TYR A 197 -16.57 -21.97 4.53
C TYR A 197 -15.44 -21.07 4.05
N LYS A 198 -14.20 -21.53 4.23
CA LYS A 198 -13.01 -20.82 3.77
C LYS A 198 -12.75 -21.22 2.32
N VAL A 199 -12.97 -20.29 1.41
CA VAL A 199 -12.82 -20.52 -0.03
C VAL A 199 -11.72 -19.64 -0.56
N LEU A 200 -10.88 -20.19 -1.44
CA LEU A 200 -9.85 -19.41 -2.12
C LEU A 200 -10.49 -18.25 -2.90
N LYS A 201 -10.00 -17.04 -2.66
CA LYS A 201 -10.50 -15.80 -3.28
C LYS A 201 -10.42 -15.88 -4.80
N GLU A 202 -9.37 -16.50 -5.34
CA GLU A 202 -9.15 -16.71 -6.78
C GLU A 202 -10.33 -17.46 -7.43
N VAL A 203 -10.82 -18.53 -6.79
CA VAL A 203 -11.96 -19.32 -7.30
C VAL A 203 -13.23 -18.48 -7.40
N ILE A 204 -13.41 -17.55 -6.47
CA ILE A 204 -14.55 -16.62 -6.45
C ILE A 204 -14.40 -15.55 -7.55
N GLU A 205 -13.20 -15.00 -7.70
CA GLU A 205 -12.90 -13.93 -8.66
C GLU A 205 -13.00 -14.43 -10.11
N ASP A 206 -12.41 -15.59 -10.44
CA ASP A 206 -12.43 -16.20 -11.78
C ASP A 206 -13.85 -16.39 -12.30
N THR A 207 -14.77 -16.75 -11.41
CA THR A 207 -16.18 -16.97 -11.75
C THR A 207 -16.93 -15.64 -11.91
N SER A 208 -16.63 -14.64 -11.08
CA SER A 208 -17.29 -13.32 -11.15
C SER A 208 -16.90 -12.54 -12.41
N VAL A 209 -15.70 -12.78 -12.94
CA VAL A 209 -15.19 -12.14 -14.17
C VAL A 209 -15.72 -12.82 -15.43
N GLY A 210 -16.41 -13.96 -15.28
CA GLY A 210 -17.33 -14.57 -16.24
C GLY A 210 -17.07 -14.23 -17.71
N SER A 211 -16.17 -14.98 -18.35
CA SER A 211 -16.18 -15.28 -19.78
C SER A 211 -16.49 -14.13 -20.75
N GLN A 212 -16.09 -12.88 -20.45
CA GLN A 212 -15.75 -11.93 -21.50
C GLN A 212 -14.27 -12.12 -21.83
N SER A 213 -13.94 -13.28 -22.41
CA SER A 213 -12.70 -13.42 -23.17
C SER A 213 -12.81 -12.51 -24.39
N THR A 214 -12.60 -11.22 -24.21
CA THR A 214 -12.18 -10.37 -25.32
C THR A 214 -10.81 -10.91 -25.70
N ASN A 215 -10.77 -11.76 -26.73
CA ASN A 215 -9.56 -12.31 -27.32
C ASN A 215 -8.73 -11.14 -27.87
N THR A 216 -8.03 -10.46 -26.97
CA THR A 216 -7.09 -9.41 -27.29
C THR A 216 -5.76 -10.09 -27.53
N VAL A 217 -5.59 -10.52 -28.78
CA VAL A 217 -4.30 -10.96 -29.30
C VAL A 217 -3.36 -9.76 -29.24
N SER A 218 -2.47 -9.74 -28.25
CA SER A 218 -1.43 -8.73 -28.14
C SER A 218 -0.13 -9.28 -28.73
N LEU A 219 0.23 -8.81 -29.92
CA LEU A 219 1.54 -9.11 -30.51
C LEU A 219 2.59 -8.21 -29.83
N ALA A 220 3.30 -8.74 -28.84
CA ALA A 220 4.43 -8.06 -28.22
C ALA A 220 5.73 -8.39 -28.99
N GLY A 221 6.20 -7.45 -29.82
CA GLY A 221 7.47 -7.57 -30.51
C GLY A 221 7.93 -6.20 -31.05
N ARG A 222 9.15 -5.76 -30.68
CA ARG A 222 9.73 -4.53 -31.25
C ARG A 222 10.20 -4.80 -32.66
N VAL A 223 9.37 -4.48 -33.64
CA VAL A 223 9.78 -4.43 -35.04
C VAL A 223 10.67 -3.21 -35.23
N LYS A 224 11.98 -3.44 -35.43
CA LYS A 224 12.95 -2.36 -35.66
C LYS A 224 12.92 -1.87 -37.11
N ASP A 225 12.59 -2.74 -38.05
CA ASP A 225 12.58 -2.43 -39.47
C ASP A 225 11.38 -1.58 -39.90
N ALA A 226 11.67 -0.53 -40.68
CA ALA A 226 10.67 0.40 -41.19
C ALA A 226 9.72 -0.26 -42.20
N SER A 227 10.21 -1.19 -43.03
CA SER A 227 9.39 -1.94 -43.99
C SER A 227 8.38 -2.84 -43.30
N ALA A 228 8.79 -3.54 -42.25
CA ALA A 228 7.92 -4.40 -41.46
C ALA A 228 6.88 -3.61 -40.64
N LYS A 229 7.21 -2.39 -40.19
CA LYS A 229 6.21 -1.46 -39.60
C LYS A 229 5.14 -1.05 -40.59
N GLN A 230 5.51 -0.73 -41.84
CA GLN A 230 4.53 -0.40 -42.89
C GLN A 230 3.64 -1.60 -43.24
N LEU A 231 4.21 -2.81 -43.28
CA LEU A 231 3.44 -4.01 -43.61
C LEU A 231 2.45 -4.38 -42.50
N LEU A 232 2.85 -4.26 -41.21
CA LEU A 232 1.95 -4.41 -40.06
C LEU A 232 0.89 -3.31 -40.01
N ALA A 233 1.25 -2.05 -40.27
CA ALA A 233 0.29 -0.95 -40.33
C ALA A 233 -0.73 -1.15 -41.45
N LYS A 234 -0.32 -1.73 -42.60
CA LYS A 234 -1.22 -2.06 -43.70
C LYS A 234 -2.13 -3.26 -43.40
N GLN A 235 -1.64 -4.24 -42.64
CA GLN A 235 -2.43 -5.40 -42.20
C GLN A 235 -3.39 -5.06 -41.05
N LEU A 236 -3.05 -4.10 -40.19
CA LEU A 236 -3.89 -3.64 -39.07
C LEU A 236 -4.77 -2.42 -39.44
N GLY A 237 -4.46 -1.74 -40.54
CA GLY A 237 -5.08 -0.49 -41.00
C GLY A 237 -6.50 -0.60 -41.57
N GLY A 238 -7.19 -1.72 -41.37
CA GLY A 238 -8.63 -1.82 -41.64
C GLY A 238 -9.52 -1.11 -40.60
N LEU A 239 -8.95 -0.64 -39.49
CA LEU A 239 -9.63 0.06 -38.41
C LEU A 239 -9.20 1.54 -38.38
N ASN A 240 -9.56 2.28 -39.42
CA ASN A 240 -9.26 3.72 -39.56
C ASN A 240 -10.12 4.59 -38.62
N GLY A 241 -9.77 4.58 -37.33
CA GLY A 241 -10.09 5.64 -36.40
C GLY A 241 -8.80 6.12 -35.75
N GLU A 242 -8.41 7.36 -36.01
CA GLU A 242 -7.26 8.10 -35.49
C GLU A 242 -6.77 7.66 -34.09
N VAL A 243 -5.81 6.73 -34.02
CA VAL A 243 -5.21 6.26 -32.76
C VAL A 243 -4.00 7.12 -32.40
N SER A 244 -4.25 8.34 -31.95
CA SER A 244 -3.20 9.29 -31.51
C SER A 244 -2.71 9.06 -30.05
N LEU A 245 -2.97 7.90 -29.43
CA LEU A 245 -2.79 7.71 -27.98
C LEU A 245 -2.10 6.40 -27.58
N MET A 246 -1.12 5.92 -28.37
CA MET A 246 -0.27 4.81 -27.95
C MET A 246 0.89 5.32 -27.07
N ASN A 247 0.91 4.92 -25.79
CA ASN A 247 2.00 5.26 -24.88
C ASN A 247 3.26 4.45 -25.26
N GLN A 248 4.23 5.10 -25.93
CA GLN A 248 5.35 4.45 -26.61
C GLN A 248 6.30 3.66 -25.67
N THR A 249 6.29 3.93 -24.36
CA THR A 249 7.17 3.27 -23.39
C THR A 249 6.58 1.98 -22.81
N THR A 250 5.27 1.91 -22.59
CA THR A 250 4.63 0.73 -21.98
C THR A 250 3.91 -0.17 -22.99
N GLY A 251 3.68 0.31 -24.22
CA GLY A 251 2.93 -0.43 -25.23
C GLY A 251 1.48 -0.72 -24.85
N THR A 252 1.02 -0.22 -23.70
CA THR A 252 -0.33 -0.47 -23.18
C THR A 252 -1.28 0.52 -23.81
N ILE A 253 -2.14 0.03 -24.71
CA ILE A 253 -3.31 0.78 -25.18
C ILE A 253 -4.34 0.72 -24.04
N LYS A 254 -4.26 1.66 -23.10
CA LYS A 254 -5.39 1.90 -22.21
C LYS A 254 -6.46 2.56 -23.06
N SER A 255 -7.42 1.77 -23.56
CA SER A 255 -8.69 2.31 -24.05
C SER A 255 -9.38 2.99 -22.87
N LYS A 256 -9.03 4.25 -22.63
CA LYS A 256 -9.92 5.14 -21.90
C LYS A 256 -11.18 5.13 -22.73
N LYS A 257 -12.25 4.48 -22.22
CA LYS A 257 -13.61 4.70 -22.72
C LYS A 257 -13.69 6.20 -22.98
N PRO A 258 -14.03 6.65 -24.20
CA PRO A 258 -14.05 8.07 -24.53
C PRO A 258 -14.80 8.73 -23.39
N LYS A 259 -14.10 9.59 -22.63
CA LYS A 259 -14.74 10.36 -21.57
C LYS A 259 -15.83 11.11 -22.33
N LYS A 260 -17.09 10.75 -22.10
CA LYS A 260 -18.21 11.59 -22.52
C LYS A 260 -17.80 13.00 -22.13
N GLU A 261 -17.64 13.86 -23.11
CA GLU A 261 -17.32 15.26 -22.87
C GLU A 261 -18.39 15.75 -21.91
N LYS A 262 -17.93 16.09 -20.70
CA LYS A 262 -18.83 16.59 -19.68
C LYS A 262 -19.30 17.93 -20.19
N SER A 263 -20.61 18.16 -20.19
CA SER A 263 -21.14 19.49 -20.44
C SER A 263 -20.43 20.48 -19.50
N PRO A 264 -20.15 21.73 -19.93
CA PRO A 264 -19.60 22.78 -19.06
C PRO A 264 -20.35 22.92 -17.73
N GLU A 265 -21.66 22.62 -17.73
CA GLU A 265 -22.50 22.57 -16.53
C GLU A 265 -22.10 21.44 -15.57
N GLU A 266 -21.85 20.23 -16.11
CA GLU A 266 -21.44 19.08 -15.30
C GLU A 266 -20.02 19.26 -14.74
N GLU A 267 -19.14 19.94 -15.49
CA GLU A 267 -17.81 20.30 -15.00
C GLU A 267 -17.90 21.30 -13.84
N SER A 268 -18.75 22.33 -13.97
CA SER A 268 -18.99 23.33 -12.92
C SER A 268 -19.55 22.70 -11.64
N LEU A 269 -20.50 21.77 -11.76
CA LEU A 269 -21.03 21.00 -10.62
C LEU A 269 -19.97 20.10 -9.96
N ALA A 270 -19.11 19.47 -10.77
CA ALA A 270 -18.02 18.65 -10.24
C ALA A 270 -17.03 19.50 -9.44
N ASP A 271 -16.71 20.69 -9.92
CA ASP A 271 -15.84 21.64 -9.25
C ASP A 271 -16.46 22.20 -7.96
N MET A 272 -17.76 22.47 -7.96
CA MET A 272 -18.51 22.84 -6.76
C MET A 272 -18.44 21.75 -5.67
N LYS A 273 -18.64 20.48 -6.05
CA LYS A 273 -18.54 19.35 -5.11
C LYS A 273 -17.13 19.20 -4.54
N LYS A 274 -16.09 19.43 -5.37
CA LYS A 274 -14.69 19.44 -4.89
C LYS A 274 -14.46 20.59 -3.91
N LEU A 275 -14.98 21.79 -4.23
CA LEU A 275 -14.84 22.97 -3.38
C LEU A 275 -15.56 22.79 -2.05
N SER A 276 -16.76 22.22 -2.03
CA SER A 276 -17.50 21.86 -0.80
C SER A 276 -16.70 20.91 0.09
N LYS A 277 -16.12 19.84 -0.48
CA LYS A 277 -15.24 18.93 0.27
C LYS A 277 -14.00 19.65 0.81
N LYS A 278 -13.40 20.52 0.00
CA LYS A 278 -12.22 21.31 0.40
C LYS A 278 -12.55 22.22 1.58
N TRP A 279 -13.68 22.91 1.56
CA TRP A 279 -14.14 23.77 2.66
C TRP A 279 -14.37 22.99 3.95
N LYS A 280 -15.04 21.83 3.90
CA LYS A 280 -15.24 20.98 5.09
C LYS A 280 -13.91 20.57 5.73
N THR A 281 -12.98 20.07 4.92
CA THR A 281 -11.65 19.69 5.42
C THR A 281 -10.85 20.90 5.92
N LEU A 282 -10.95 22.06 5.28
CA LEU A 282 -10.30 23.29 5.76
C LEU A 282 -10.86 23.73 7.13
N PHE A 283 -12.18 23.66 7.30
CA PHE A 283 -12.86 24.01 8.54
C PHE A 283 -12.43 23.12 9.72
N GLU A 284 -12.45 21.79 9.54
CA GLU A 284 -11.97 20.83 10.56
C GLU A 284 -10.48 21.08 10.93
N ASN A 285 -9.65 21.38 9.93
CA ASN A 285 -8.25 21.71 10.16
C ASN A 285 -8.07 23.03 10.89
N LEU A 286 -8.91 24.03 10.62
CA LEU A 286 -8.88 25.34 11.26
C LEU A 286 -9.19 25.21 12.76
N GLU A 287 -10.27 24.51 13.12
CA GLU A 287 -10.61 24.21 14.52
C GLU A 287 -9.49 23.47 15.25
N THR A 288 -8.95 22.42 14.62
CA THR A 288 -7.83 21.64 15.18
C THR A 288 -6.60 22.53 15.41
N CYS A 289 -6.27 23.41 14.45
CA CYS A 289 -5.13 24.32 14.58
C CYS A 289 -5.35 25.39 15.66
N ILE A 290 -6.57 25.94 15.79
CA ILE A 290 -6.90 26.91 16.85
C ILE A 290 -6.71 26.27 18.23
N ASN A 291 -7.20 25.05 18.42
CA ASN A 291 -7.08 24.32 19.68
C ASN A 291 -5.61 24.00 20.00
N GLU A 292 -4.84 23.48 19.04
CA GLU A 292 -3.43 23.15 19.26
C GLU A 292 -2.55 24.39 19.46
N LEU A 293 -2.76 25.47 18.69
CA LEU A 293 -1.98 26.71 18.81
C LEU A 293 -2.16 27.41 20.14
N SER A 294 -3.28 27.21 20.83
CA SER A 294 -3.51 27.79 22.16
C SER A 294 -2.45 27.37 23.20
N SER A 295 -1.77 26.24 22.96
CA SER A 295 -0.68 25.74 23.80
C SER A 295 0.72 26.24 23.39
N VAL A 296 0.84 26.87 22.22
CA VAL A 296 2.11 27.34 21.66
C VAL A 296 2.39 28.77 22.15
N ARG A 297 3.60 29.04 22.65
CA ARG A 297 3.99 30.40 23.06
C ARG A 297 4.09 31.34 21.85
N ASN A 298 3.71 32.61 22.03
CA ASN A 298 3.76 33.66 20.99
C ASN A 298 2.92 33.36 19.73
N SER A 299 1.82 32.62 19.88
CA SER A 299 0.89 32.30 18.79
C SER A 299 -0.41 33.14 18.80
N SER A 300 -0.56 34.08 19.74
CA SER A 300 -1.83 34.78 20.00
C SER A 300 -2.37 35.55 18.78
N GLU A 301 -1.50 36.23 18.02
CA GLU A 301 -1.89 36.94 16.80
C GLU A 301 -2.41 35.98 15.72
N LEU A 302 -1.73 34.85 15.52
CA LEU A 302 -2.14 33.83 14.55
C LEU A 302 -3.45 33.16 14.99
N VAL A 303 -3.63 32.91 16.29
CA VAL A 303 -4.89 32.40 16.83
C VAL A 303 -6.04 33.39 16.60
N ALA A 304 -5.81 34.69 16.80
CA ALA A 304 -6.81 35.72 16.53
C ALA A 304 -7.16 35.78 15.03
N ALA A 305 -6.16 35.72 14.15
CA ALA A 305 -6.36 35.66 12.70
C ALA A 305 -7.17 34.42 12.28
N LEU A 306 -6.81 33.23 12.76
CA LEU A 306 -7.55 31.99 12.46
C LEU A 306 -8.99 32.02 13.00
N LYS A 307 -9.21 32.56 14.19
CA LYS A 307 -10.57 32.75 14.72
C LYS A 307 -11.40 33.72 13.88
N SER A 308 -10.78 34.76 13.30
CA SER A 308 -11.46 35.68 12.41
C SER A 308 -11.91 35.03 11.09
N TRP A 309 -11.21 33.98 10.64
CA TRP A 309 -11.60 33.22 9.46
C TRP A 309 -12.75 32.24 9.69
N HIS A 310 -13.05 31.89 10.94
CA HIS A 310 -14.10 30.93 11.27
C HIS A 310 -15.48 31.30 10.73
N PRO A 311 -16.04 32.51 11.01
CA PRO A 311 -17.34 32.90 10.44
C PRO A 311 -17.30 32.94 8.91
N THR A 312 -16.19 33.41 8.31
CA THR A 312 -16.05 33.45 6.85
C THR A 312 -16.08 32.06 6.21
N ALA A 313 -15.44 31.07 6.85
CA ALA A 313 -15.44 29.69 6.39
C ALA A 313 -16.81 29.01 6.55
N GLU A 314 -17.50 29.30 7.66
CA GLU A 314 -18.86 28.82 7.92
C GLU A 314 -19.85 29.36 6.88
N ASP A 315 -19.85 30.68 6.67
CA ASP A 315 -20.69 31.31 5.64
C ASP A 315 -20.37 30.78 4.23
N ALA A 316 -19.09 30.52 3.93
CA ALA A 316 -18.68 29.95 2.64
C ALA A 316 -19.20 28.52 2.44
N ILE A 317 -19.18 27.69 3.49
CA ILE A 317 -19.78 26.35 3.46
C ILE A 317 -21.28 26.47 3.20
N GLU A 318 -21.98 27.34 3.92
CA GLU A 318 -23.41 27.54 3.74
C GLU A 318 -23.75 28.01 2.32
N ARG A 319 -23.01 29.00 1.78
CA ARG A 319 -23.18 29.45 0.39
C ARG A 319 -22.96 28.33 -0.62
N VAL A 320 -21.90 27.54 -0.48
CA VAL A 320 -21.60 26.43 -1.40
C VAL A 320 -22.65 25.32 -1.29
N VAL A 321 -23.15 25.01 -0.09
CA VAL A 321 -24.21 24.01 0.12
C VAL A 321 -25.54 24.51 -0.45
N ALA A 322 -25.89 25.77 -0.23
CA ALA A 322 -27.09 26.38 -0.81
C ALA A 322 -27.05 26.38 -2.34
N LEU A 323 -25.90 26.69 -2.95
CA LEU A 323 -25.71 26.62 -4.40
C LEU A 323 -25.80 25.18 -4.93
N ALA A 324 -25.27 24.19 -4.19
CA ALA A 324 -25.34 22.78 -4.57
C ALA A 324 -26.76 22.21 -4.51
N GLY A 325 -27.67 22.83 -3.75
CA GLY A 325 -29.07 22.42 -3.63
C GLY A 325 -30.00 22.99 -4.71
N LYS A 326 -29.58 24.05 -5.41
CA LYS A 326 -30.41 24.67 -6.47
C LYS A 326 -30.41 23.80 -7.74
N PRO A 327 -31.55 23.68 -8.44
CA PRO A 327 -31.58 23.01 -9.74
C PRO A 327 -30.73 23.78 -10.76
N VAL A 328 -30.07 23.05 -11.66
CA VAL A 328 -29.12 23.62 -12.65
C VAL A 328 -29.76 24.72 -13.50
N SER A 329 -31.05 24.61 -13.78
CA SER A 329 -31.84 25.59 -14.55
C SER A 329 -31.94 26.97 -13.91
N GLU A 330 -31.73 27.09 -12.60
CA GLU A 330 -31.83 28.37 -11.87
C GLU A 330 -30.47 29.04 -11.65
N ILE A 331 -29.37 28.38 -12.04
CA ILE A 331 -28.01 28.88 -11.79
C ILE A 331 -27.56 29.68 -13.01
N ASN A 332 -27.32 30.99 -12.82
CA ASN A 332 -26.61 31.78 -13.81
C ASN A 332 -25.13 31.36 -13.85
N LEU A 333 -24.72 30.73 -14.95
CA LEU A 333 -23.38 30.17 -15.14
C LEU A 333 -22.26 31.22 -14.99
N ALA A 334 -22.50 32.45 -15.42
CA ALA A 334 -21.50 33.52 -15.34
C ALA A 334 -21.25 33.93 -13.88
N ASP A 335 -22.31 34.28 -13.15
CA ASP A 335 -22.24 34.66 -11.73
C ASP A 335 -21.68 33.51 -10.88
N PHE A 336 -22.06 32.28 -11.21
CA PHE A 336 -21.57 31.09 -10.52
C PHE A 336 -20.07 30.87 -10.70
N SER A 337 -19.55 31.05 -11.91
CA SER A 337 -18.10 30.95 -12.17
C SER A 337 -17.33 31.99 -11.35
N ASP A 338 -17.78 33.25 -11.34
CA ASP A 338 -17.13 34.32 -10.59
C ASP A 338 -17.16 34.05 -9.08
N GLN A 339 -18.30 33.62 -8.54
CA GLN A 339 -18.41 33.19 -7.15
C GLN A 339 -17.45 32.05 -6.83
N LEU A 340 -17.38 31.02 -7.69
CA LEU A 340 -16.48 29.89 -7.50
C LEU A 340 -15.00 30.32 -7.48
N THR A 341 -14.60 31.26 -8.34
CA THR A 341 -13.22 31.78 -8.35
C THR A 341 -12.92 32.60 -7.10
N ASN A 342 -13.88 33.39 -6.61
CA ASN A 342 -13.74 34.16 -5.37
C ASN A 342 -13.60 33.23 -4.16
N GLU A 343 -14.47 32.23 -4.04
CA GLU A 343 -14.40 31.25 -2.96
C GLU A 343 -13.10 30.42 -3.01
N LYS A 344 -12.61 30.08 -4.21
CA LYS A 344 -11.29 29.44 -4.38
C LYS A 344 -10.15 30.32 -3.86
N LYS A 345 -10.21 31.64 -4.05
CA LYS A 345 -9.20 32.60 -3.55
C LYS A 345 -9.23 32.68 -2.02
N ILE A 346 -10.41 32.81 -1.42
CA ILE A 346 -10.58 32.86 0.05
C ILE A 346 -10.08 31.55 0.67
N ALA A 347 -10.48 30.40 0.12
CA ALA A 347 -10.02 29.09 0.58
C ALA A 347 -8.48 28.94 0.50
N ALA A 348 -7.83 29.50 -0.52
CA ALA A 348 -6.38 29.48 -0.65
C ALA A 348 -5.67 30.34 0.40
N GLN A 349 -6.26 31.48 0.77
CA GLN A 349 -5.74 32.34 1.84
C GLN A 349 -5.81 31.63 3.19
N ILE A 350 -6.97 31.06 3.54
CA ILE A 350 -7.16 30.29 4.78
C ILE A 350 -6.22 29.08 4.82
N GLU A 351 -6.04 28.38 3.70
CA GLU A 351 -5.12 27.24 3.61
C GLU A 351 -3.66 27.65 3.90
N THR A 352 -3.26 28.86 3.52
CA THR A 352 -1.92 29.40 3.79
C THR A 352 -1.72 29.64 5.29
N ASP A 353 -2.70 30.26 5.95
CA ASP A 353 -2.65 30.53 7.39
C ASP A 353 -2.69 29.23 8.21
N VAL A 354 -3.50 28.25 7.80
CA VAL A 354 -3.55 26.91 8.40
C VAL A 354 -2.21 26.17 8.22
N LYS A 355 -1.53 26.33 7.08
CA LYS A 355 -0.20 25.75 6.88
C LYS A 355 0.85 26.41 7.78
N ASP A 356 0.80 27.73 7.95
CA ASP A 356 1.69 28.43 8.89
C ASP A 356 1.46 27.96 10.33
N ALA A 357 0.19 27.84 10.74
CA ALA A 357 -0.21 27.30 12.03
C ALA A 357 0.38 25.90 12.29
N LYS A 358 0.21 24.98 11.34
CA LYS A 358 0.78 23.62 11.43
C LYS A 358 2.31 23.65 11.54
N ARG A 359 3.00 24.56 10.84
CA ARG A 359 4.45 24.71 10.95
C ARG A 359 4.87 25.16 12.35
N ARG A 360 4.18 26.16 12.93
CA ARG A 360 4.46 26.65 14.29
C ARG A 360 4.18 25.60 15.36
N ILE A 361 3.06 24.86 15.23
CA ILE A 361 2.73 23.72 16.08
C ILE A 361 3.85 22.67 16.03
N ASN A 362 4.29 22.28 14.84
CA ASN A 362 5.33 21.27 14.68
C ASN A 362 6.69 21.74 15.23
N ALA A 363 7.03 23.02 15.05
CA ALA A 363 8.23 23.61 15.65
C ALA A 363 8.17 23.59 17.18
N ALA A 364 7.00 23.90 17.76
CA ALA A 364 6.79 23.92 19.21
C ALA A 364 6.81 22.51 19.85
N LYS A 365 6.33 21.48 19.13
CA LYS A 365 6.44 20.07 19.55
C LYS A 365 7.90 19.58 19.60
N GLY A 366 8.82 20.36 19.02
CA GLY A 366 10.22 19.99 18.88
C GLY A 366 10.43 18.85 17.87
N PRO A 367 11.69 18.50 17.58
CA PRO A 367 11.97 17.29 16.82
C PRO A 367 11.40 16.10 17.59
N THR A 368 10.30 15.54 17.08
CA THR A 368 9.76 14.29 17.61
C THR A 368 10.88 13.28 17.46
N ALA A 369 11.46 12.85 18.59
CA ALA A 369 12.52 11.86 18.58
C ALA A 369 12.00 10.70 17.74
N LYS A 370 12.58 10.51 16.55
CA LYS A 370 12.27 9.36 15.70
C LYS A 370 12.46 8.17 16.61
N ARG A 371 11.37 7.60 17.13
CA ARG A 371 11.41 6.40 17.95
C ARG A 371 12.18 5.42 17.08
N LYS A 372 13.44 5.16 17.42
CA LYS A 372 14.19 4.04 16.85
C LYS A 372 13.27 2.88 17.09
N ALA A 373 12.69 2.35 16.01
CA ALA A 373 11.76 1.24 16.09
C ALA A 373 12.53 0.11 16.79
N GLN A 374 12.31 -0.07 18.09
CA GLN A 374 12.70 -1.27 18.79
C GLN A 374 11.83 -2.35 18.17
N LYS A 375 12.40 -3.08 17.20
CA LYS A 375 11.81 -4.31 16.71
C LYS A 375 11.60 -5.20 17.93
N PRO A 376 10.36 -5.61 18.28
CA PRO A 376 10.18 -6.68 19.24
C PRO A 376 10.88 -7.92 18.67
N ALA A 377 11.80 -8.49 19.44
CA ALA A 377 12.48 -9.73 19.09
C ALA A 377 11.45 -10.87 19.15
N THR A 378 10.82 -11.18 18.02
CA THR A 378 10.04 -12.40 17.85
C THR A 378 11.02 -13.55 17.57
N ASN A 379 11.35 -14.29 18.62
CA ASN A 379 11.93 -15.63 18.54
C ASN A 379 10.82 -16.60 18.08
N ASN A 380 10.72 -16.87 16.79
CA ASN A 380 10.04 -18.06 16.27
C ASN A 380 11.06 -18.86 15.45
N SER A 381 11.62 -19.89 16.09
CA SER A 381 12.22 -21.03 15.42
C SER A 381 11.09 -22.01 15.10
N GLU A 382 10.70 -22.09 13.84
CA GLU A 382 9.95 -23.25 13.32
C GLU A 382 10.97 -24.15 12.63
N ASP A 383 11.19 -25.29 13.25
CA ASP A 383 11.93 -26.44 12.73
C ASP A 383 11.14 -27.05 11.56
N ASP A 384 11.74 -27.03 10.37
CA ASP A 384 11.34 -27.85 9.22
C ASP A 384 11.82 -29.29 9.47
N ALA A 385 10.89 -30.19 9.76
CA ALA A 385 11.12 -31.63 9.72
C ALA A 385 10.48 -32.19 8.44
N ASP A 386 11.32 -32.39 7.43
CA ASP A 386 11.07 -33.27 6.29
C ASP A 386 10.95 -34.72 6.81
N ALA A 387 9.83 -35.37 6.51
CA ALA A 387 9.67 -36.81 6.64
C ALA A 387 9.19 -37.37 5.30
N ASP A 388 10.11 -38.07 4.65
CA ASP A 388 9.94 -38.86 3.43
C ASP A 388 8.80 -39.88 3.56
N ALA A 389 7.97 -39.96 2.52
CA ALA A 389 7.01 -41.03 2.32
C ALA A 389 7.70 -42.18 1.58
N ASP A 390 7.76 -43.33 2.24
CA ASP A 390 8.24 -44.62 1.74
C ASP A 390 7.10 -45.32 0.98
N GLU A 391 7.37 -45.67 -0.29
CA GLU A 391 6.56 -46.55 -1.11
C GLU A 391 7.04 -48.00 -0.89
N SER A 392 6.20 -48.85 -0.30
CA SER A 392 6.19 -50.28 -0.64
C SER A 392 4.91 -50.99 -0.18
N GLU A 393 4.27 -51.61 -1.17
CA GLU A 393 3.28 -52.71 -1.19
C GLU A 393 1.89 -52.55 -0.55
#